data_AF-H0YBR5-F1
#
_entry.id   AF-H0YBR5-F1
#
_cell.length_a   1.000
_cell.length_b   1.000
_cell.length_c   1.000
_cell.angle_alpha   90.00
_cell.angle_beta   90.00
_cell.angle_gamma   90.00
#
_symmetry.space_group_name_H-M   'P 1'
#
loop_
_entity.id
_entity.type
_entity.pdbx_description
1 polymer ?
#
loop_
_entity_poly.entity_id
_entity_poly.type
_entity_poly.pdbx_seq_one_letter_code
_entity_poly.pdbx_strand_id
1 'polypeptide(L)'
;MVDFAMDVYKNLYSDDIPHALREKRTTVVAQLKQLQAETEPIVKMFEDPETTRQMQSTRDGRMLFDYLADKHGFRQEYLDTLYRYAKFQYECGNYSGAAEYLYFFRVLMESCYVAQADLKLLA
;
A
#
# COMPACT_ATOMS: atom_id res chain seq x y z
N MET A 1 6.47 -14.93 -1.49
CA MET A 1 7.01 -15.50 -0.22
C MET A 1 8.28 -16.32 -0.45
N VAL A 2 9.45 -15.79 -0.07
CA VAL A 2 10.74 -16.52 -0.19
C VAL A 2 10.92 -17.54 0.94
N ASP A 3 10.45 -17.23 2.16
CA ASP A 3 10.56 -18.14 3.31
C ASP A 3 9.84 -19.47 3.09
N PHE A 4 8.67 -19.45 2.45
CA PHE A 4 7.95 -20.68 2.08
C PHE A 4 8.75 -21.54 1.09
N ALA A 5 9.39 -20.92 0.09
CA ALA A 5 10.23 -21.64 -0.86
C ALA A 5 11.47 -22.27 -0.18
N MET A 6 12.03 -21.61 0.84
CA MET A 6 13.13 -22.17 1.63
C MET A 6 12.68 -23.37 2.47
N ASP A 7 11.48 -23.31 3.06
CA ASP A 7 10.91 -24.40 3.85
C ASP A 7 10.59 -25.62 2.99
N VAL A 8 9.95 -25.43 1.83
CA VAL A 8 9.71 -26.50 0.85
C VAL A 8 11.03 -27.10 0.37
N TYR A 9 12.07 -26.29 0.13
CA TYR A 9 13.38 -26.79 -0.28
C TYR A 9 14.01 -27.70 0.78
N LYS A 10 13.96 -27.29 2.05
CA LYS A 10 14.43 -28.11 3.18
C LYS A 10 13.65 -29.42 3.29
N ASN A 11 12.33 -29.37 3.13
CA ASN A 11 11.49 -30.55 3.18
C ASN A 11 11.75 -31.53 2.02
N LEU A 12 12.11 -31.02 0.84
CA LEU A 12 12.35 -31.85 -0.34
C LEU A 12 13.73 -32.49 -0.37
N TYR A 13 14.77 -31.73 0.00
CA TYR A 13 16.16 -32.14 -0.19
C TYR A 13 16.92 -32.42 1.12
N SER A 14 16.38 -32.04 2.29
CA SER A 14 17.07 -32.12 3.61
C SER A 14 18.47 -31.47 3.67
N ASP A 15 18.87 -30.76 2.62
CA ASP A 15 20.13 -30.04 2.49
C ASP A 15 20.01 -28.58 2.96
N ASP A 16 21.19 -27.94 3.09
CA ASP A 16 21.29 -26.52 3.39
C ASP A 16 20.62 -25.62 2.33
N ILE A 17 19.95 -24.56 2.79
CA ILE A 17 19.27 -23.62 1.89
C ILE A 17 20.31 -22.94 0.98
N PRO A 18 20.12 -22.98 -0.35
CA PRO A 18 20.98 -22.33 -1.34
C PRO A 18 21.22 -20.86 -1.03
N HIS A 19 22.47 -20.41 -1.21
CA HIS A 19 22.84 -19.01 -0.99
C HIS A 19 21.97 -18.03 -1.79
N ALA A 20 21.59 -18.39 -3.03
CA ALA A 20 20.72 -17.58 -3.87
C ALA A 20 19.34 -17.30 -3.25
N LEU A 21 18.77 -18.23 -2.47
CA LEU A 21 17.49 -18.01 -1.78
C LEU A 21 17.66 -17.11 -0.55
N ARG A 22 18.77 -17.26 0.19
CA ARG A 22 19.13 -16.36 1.29
C ARG A 22 19.35 -14.93 0.81
N GLU A 23 20.05 -14.76 -0.30
CA GLU A 23 20.28 -13.44 -0.90
C GLU A 23 18.98 -12.79 -1.35
N LYS A 24 18.11 -13.53 -2.05
CA LYS A 24 16.77 -13.05 -2.44
C LYS A 24 15.95 -12.60 -1.23
N ARG A 25 16.00 -13.34 -0.11
CA ARG A 25 15.33 -12.96 1.13
C ARG A 25 15.86 -11.62 1.65
N THR A 26 17.18 -11.45 1.69
CA THR A 26 17.80 -10.18 2.12
C THR A 26 17.38 -9.01 1.25
N THR A 27 17.35 -9.18 -0.09
CA THR A 27 16.88 -8.14 -1.02
C THR A 27 15.42 -7.78 -0.79
N VAL A 28 14.54 -8.76 -0.66
CA VAL A 28 13.10 -8.53 -0.41
C VAL A 28 12.88 -7.84 0.94
N VAL A 29 13.59 -8.25 1.99
CA VAL A 29 13.49 -7.60 3.31
C VAL A 29 14.02 -6.16 3.28
N ALA A 30 15.08 -5.88 2.53
CA ALA A 30 15.59 -4.52 2.36
C ALA A 30 14.57 -3.63 1.65
N GLN A 31 13.97 -4.12 0.55
CA GLN A 31 12.90 -3.41 -0.17
C GLN A 31 11.67 -3.19 0.71
N LEU A 32 11.29 -4.18 1.52
CA LEU A 32 10.18 -4.08 2.47
C LEU A 32 10.42 -2.92 3.44
N LYS A 33 11.60 -2.86 4.06
CA LYS A 33 11.94 -1.81 5.02
C LYS A 33 11.95 -0.42 4.39
N GLN A 34 12.46 -0.31 3.16
CA GLN A 34 12.45 0.95 2.43
C GLN A 34 11.02 1.41 2.14
N LEU A 35 10.20 0.56 1.54
CA LEU A 35 8.79 0.86 1.23
C LEU A 35 7.98 1.16 2.50
N GLN A 36 8.27 0.45 3.59
CA GLN A 36 7.63 0.70 4.88
C GLN A 36 7.98 2.08 5.43
N ALA A 37 9.24 2.51 5.35
CA ALA A 37 9.65 3.85 5.77
C ALA A 37 9.02 4.96 4.89
N GLU A 38 8.92 4.73 3.58
CA GLU A 38 8.26 5.65 2.64
C GLU A 38 6.75 5.75 2.89
N THR A 39 6.12 4.65 3.33
CA THR A 39 4.67 4.58 3.57
C THR A 39 4.30 4.93 5.02
N GLU A 40 5.26 4.94 5.95
CA GLU A 40 5.06 5.29 7.36
C GLU A 40 4.32 6.63 7.59
N PRO A 41 4.69 7.76 6.94
CA PRO A 41 3.93 9.00 7.10
C PRO A 41 2.48 8.88 6.63
N ILE A 42 2.24 8.08 5.59
CA ILE A 42 0.90 7.86 5.02
C ILE A 42 0.05 7.04 6.00
N VAL A 43 0.61 5.97 6.57
CA VAL A 43 -0.10 5.14 7.56
C VAL A 43 -0.44 5.95 8.81
N LYS A 44 0.49 6.78 9.31
CA LYS A 44 0.24 7.66 10.46
C LYS A 44 -0.92 8.63 10.21
N MET A 45 -1.06 9.17 9.01
CA MET A 45 -2.20 10.02 8.65
C MET A 45 -3.53 9.26 8.70
N PHE A 46 -3.54 7.96 8.38
CA PHE A 46 -4.74 7.12 8.42
C PHE A 46 -5.08 6.59 9.81
N GLU A 47 -4.08 6.43 10.68
CA GLU A 47 -4.26 6.05 12.09
C GLU A 47 -4.85 7.18 12.94
N ASP A 48 -4.79 8.44 12.48
CA ASP A 48 -5.40 9.56 13.17
C ASP A 48 -6.93 9.34 13.31
N PRO A 49 -7.48 9.31 14.54
CA PRO A 49 -8.88 8.94 14.77
C PRO A 49 -9.87 9.95 14.17
N GLU A 50 -9.45 11.19 13.95
CA GLU A 50 -10.25 12.19 13.23
C GLU A 50 -10.36 11.82 11.75
N THR A 51 -9.24 11.47 11.12
CA THR A 51 -9.17 11.01 9.73
C THR A 51 -9.96 9.72 9.56
N THR A 52 -9.78 8.72 10.42
CA THR A 52 -10.53 7.44 10.32
C THR A 52 -12.04 7.66 10.44
N ARG A 53 -12.49 8.55 11.33
CA ARG A 53 -13.91 8.90 11.46
C ARG A 53 -14.45 9.61 10.22
N GLN A 54 -13.65 10.51 9.65
CA GLN A 54 -14.01 11.19 8.41
C GLN A 54 -14.07 10.23 7.22
N MET A 55 -13.17 9.25 7.15
CA MET A 55 -13.19 8.19 6.15
C MET A 55 -14.42 7.28 6.25
N GLN A 56 -14.88 7.00 7.48
CA GLN A 56 -16.09 6.19 7.70
C GLN A 56 -17.38 6.98 7.45
N SER A 57 -17.38 8.27 7.73
CA SER A 57 -18.56 9.14 7.60
C SER A 57 -18.74 9.66 6.18
N THR A 58 -17.62 9.95 5.50
CA THR A 58 -17.60 10.51 4.14
C THR A 58 -17.52 9.37 3.13
N ARG A 59 -18.64 9.09 2.46
CA ARG A 59 -18.69 8.14 1.34
C ARG A 59 -18.10 8.69 0.04
N ASP A 60 -18.00 10.02 -0.07
CA ASP A 60 -17.46 10.70 -1.24
C ASP A 60 -15.94 10.86 -1.15
N GLY A 61 -15.22 10.07 -1.94
CA GLY A 61 -13.75 10.10 -1.94
C GLY A 61 -13.14 11.48 -2.25
N ARG A 62 -13.83 12.34 -3.02
CA ARG A 62 -13.38 13.71 -3.35
C ARG A 62 -13.24 14.57 -2.11
N MET A 63 -14.30 14.63 -1.30
CA MET A 63 -14.28 15.43 -0.08
C MET A 63 -13.26 14.90 0.92
N LEU A 64 -13.07 13.58 0.96
CA LEU A 64 -12.04 12.96 1.78
C LEU A 64 -10.63 13.33 1.30
N PHE A 65 -10.37 13.32 0.00
CA PHE A 65 -9.09 13.72 -0.57
C PHE A 65 -8.79 15.20 -0.29
N ASP A 66 -9.76 16.08 -0.49
CA ASP A 66 -9.61 17.51 -0.21
C ASP A 66 -9.35 17.76 1.29
N TYR A 67 -10.04 17.05 2.18
CA TYR A 67 -9.81 17.12 3.62
C TYR A 67 -8.39 16.64 3.99
N LEU A 68 -7.94 15.51 3.43
CA LEU A 68 -6.58 14.98 3.63
C LEU A 68 -5.51 15.92 3.06
N ALA A 69 -5.78 16.57 1.92
CA ALA A 69 -4.90 17.54 1.29
C ALA A 69 -4.76 18.81 2.15
N ASP A 70 -5.87 19.33 2.68
CA ASP A 70 -5.88 20.56 3.48
C ASP A 70 -5.30 20.36 4.90
N LYS A 71 -5.66 19.25 5.56
CA LYS A 71 -5.21 18.95 6.93
C LYS A 71 -3.80 18.37 7.01
N HIS A 72 -3.48 17.44 6.11
CA HIS A 72 -2.25 16.64 6.19
C HIS A 72 -1.30 16.88 5.02
N GLY A 73 -1.64 17.76 4.07
CA GLY A 73 -0.82 17.99 2.88
C GLY A 73 -0.72 16.76 1.98
N PHE A 74 -1.76 15.92 1.97
CA PHE A 74 -1.78 14.68 1.19
C PHE A 74 -1.67 14.97 -0.31
N ARG A 75 -0.69 14.36 -0.96
CA ARG A 75 -0.42 14.48 -2.40
C ARG A 75 -0.76 13.20 -3.14
N GLN A 76 -1.02 13.34 -4.44
CA GLN A 76 -1.25 12.20 -5.32
C GLN A 76 -0.05 11.24 -5.41
N GLU A 77 1.18 11.73 -5.20
CA GLU A 77 2.38 10.90 -5.12
C GLU A 77 2.30 9.83 -4.01
N TYR A 78 1.63 10.13 -2.90
CA TYR A 78 1.43 9.16 -1.81
C TYR A 78 0.51 8.00 -2.21
N LEU A 79 -0.41 8.20 -3.14
CA LEU A 79 -1.25 7.11 -3.67
C LEU A 79 -0.42 6.10 -4.44
N ASP A 80 0.57 6.56 -5.22
CA ASP A 80 1.48 5.67 -5.95
C ASP A 80 2.36 4.86 -4.98
N THR A 81 2.91 5.52 -3.95
CA THR A 81 3.66 4.84 -2.89
C THR A 81 2.81 3.82 -2.13
N LEU A 82 1.59 4.18 -1.75
CA LEU A 82 0.65 3.28 -1.07
C LEU A 82 0.30 2.06 -1.94
N TYR A 83 0.09 2.27 -3.24
CA TYR A 83 -0.19 1.18 -4.18
C TYR A 83 1.00 0.22 -4.31
N ARG A 84 2.23 0.76 -4.45
CA ARG A 84 3.46 -0.05 -4.48
C ARG A 84 3.62 -0.86 -3.20
N TYR A 85 3.37 -0.26 -2.05
CA TYR A 85 3.43 -0.93 -0.76
C TYR A 85 2.37 -2.02 -0.63
N ALA A 86 1.12 -1.75 -1.03
CA ALA A 86 0.03 -2.73 -1.00
C ALA A 86 0.33 -3.94 -1.91
N LYS A 87 0.86 -3.69 -3.10
CA LYS A 87 1.30 -4.75 -4.02
C LYS A 87 2.43 -5.58 -3.39
N PHE A 88 3.40 -4.92 -2.76
CA PHE A 88 4.51 -5.61 -2.09
C PHE A 88 4.04 -6.46 -0.91
N GLN A 89 3.09 -5.96 -0.10
CA GLN A 89 2.44 -6.72 0.97
C GLN A 89 1.71 -7.95 0.43
N TYR A 90 1.02 -7.82 -0.71
CA TYR A 90 0.38 -8.94 -1.40
C TYR A 90 1.39 -10.01 -1.85
N GLU A 91 2.51 -9.60 -2.48
CA GLU A 91 3.59 -10.52 -2.90
C GLU A 91 4.30 -11.20 -1.71
N CYS A 92 4.35 -10.51 -0.57
CA CYS A 92 4.80 -11.04 0.71
C CYS A 92 3.76 -11.96 1.38
N GLY A 93 2.53 -12.03 0.88
CA GLY A 93 1.45 -12.89 1.36
C GLY A 93 0.61 -12.30 2.51
N ASN A 94 0.73 -11.00 2.80
CA ASN A 94 -0.14 -10.30 3.75
C ASN A 94 -1.40 -9.77 3.05
N TYR A 95 -2.36 -10.67 2.80
CA TYR A 95 -3.57 -10.34 2.06
C TYR A 95 -4.53 -9.41 2.82
N SER A 96 -4.59 -9.54 4.16
CA SER A 96 -5.47 -8.71 4.98
C SER A 96 -5.07 -7.24 4.91
N GLY A 97 -3.80 -6.94 5.19
CA GLY A 97 -3.31 -5.57 5.12
C GLY A 97 -3.35 -5.03 3.69
N ALA A 98 -2.96 -5.84 2.70
CA ALA A 98 -3.02 -5.43 1.30
C ALA A 98 -4.46 -5.07 0.85
N ALA A 99 -5.47 -5.81 1.31
CA ALA A 99 -6.87 -5.51 0.99
C ALA A 99 -7.32 -4.16 1.57
N GLU A 100 -6.96 -3.86 2.81
CA GLU A 100 -7.26 -2.57 3.44
C GLU A 100 -6.59 -1.41 2.70
N TYR A 101 -5.30 -1.52 2.39
CA TYR A 101 -4.59 -0.48 1.63
C TYR A 101 -5.15 -0.28 0.22
N LEU A 102 -5.53 -1.36 -0.47
CA LEU A 102 -6.17 -1.28 -1.79
C LEU A 102 -7.59 -0.70 -1.72
N TYR A 103 -8.33 -0.97 -0.65
CA TYR A 103 -9.63 -0.35 -0.42
C TYR A 103 -9.48 1.17 -0.26
N PHE A 104 -8.53 1.63 0.54
CA PHE A 104 -8.23 3.06 0.67
C PHE A 104 -7.81 3.68 -0.65
N PHE A 105 -6.92 3.02 -1.38
CA PHE A 105 -6.50 3.46 -2.71
C PHE A 105 -7.70 3.61 -3.65
N ARG A 106 -8.63 2.65 -3.68
CA ARG A 106 -9.82 2.69 -4.53
C ARG A 106 -10.73 3.88 -4.22
N VAL A 107 -11.07 4.06 -2.94
CA VAL A 107 -11.94 5.17 -2.50
C VAL A 107 -11.30 6.52 -2.86
N LEU A 108 -9.99 6.65 -2.68
CA LEU A 108 -9.26 7.88 -3.01
C LEU A 108 -9.08 8.08 -4.53
N MET A 109 -8.94 7.02 -5.32
CA MET A 109 -8.79 7.07 -6.79
C MET A 109 -10.10 7.40 -7.53
N GLU A 110 -11.23 6.88 -7.08
CA GLU A 110 -12.55 7.20 -7.65
C GLU A 110 -12.77 8.73 -7.68
N SER A 111 -12.19 9.44 -6.71
CA SER A 111 -12.18 10.90 -6.60
C SER A 111 -11.42 11.64 -7.70
N CYS A 112 -10.27 11.09 -8.11
CA CYS A 112 -9.37 11.72 -9.08
C CYS A 112 -9.90 11.53 -10.51
N TYR A 113 -10.49 10.37 -10.82
CA TYR A 113 -11.01 10.09 -12.16
C TYR A 113 -12.28 10.88 -12.50
N VAL A 114 -13.18 11.10 -11.53
CA VAL A 114 -14.35 11.96 -11.78
C VAL A 114 -13.89 13.40 -12.01
N ALA A 115 -12.83 13.89 -11.33
CA ALA A 115 -12.33 15.27 -11.53
C ALA A 115 -11.78 15.48 -12.96
N GLN A 116 -11.19 14.43 -13.54
CA GLN A 116 -10.69 14.44 -14.90
C GLN A 116 -11.79 14.18 -15.95
N ALA A 117 -12.89 13.52 -15.57
CA ALA A 117 -14.07 13.34 -16.41
C ALA A 117 -14.95 14.62 -16.48
N ASP A 118 -15.13 15.32 -15.35
CA ASP A 118 -15.81 16.64 -15.33
C ASP A 118 -15.06 17.67 -16.18
N LEU A 119 -13.72 17.66 -16.17
CA LEU A 119 -12.91 18.58 -16.98
C LEU A 119 -12.90 18.24 -18.48
N LYS A 120 -13.17 16.98 -18.85
CA LYS A 120 -13.25 16.53 -20.26
C LYS A 120 -14.64 16.69 -20.88
N LEU A 121 -15.69 16.93 -20.09
CA LEU A 121 -17.03 17.25 -20.62
C LEU A 121 -17.23 18.76 -20.85
N LEU A 122 -16.30 19.59 -20.40
CA LEU A 122 -16.33 21.05 -20.49
C LEU A 122 -15.31 21.63 -21.48
N ALA A 123 -14.66 20.79 -22.29
CA ALA A 123 -13.79 21.17 -23.40
C ALA A 123 -14.25 20.47 -24.69
#